data_AF-A0A2V8F7J3-F1
#
_entry.id   AF-A0A2V8F7J3-F1
#
_cell.length_a   1.000
_cell.length_b   1.000
_cell.length_c   1.000
_cell.angle_alpha   90.00
_cell.angle_beta   90.00
_cell.angle_gamma   90.00
#
_symmetry.space_group_name_H-M   'P 1'
#
loop_
_entity.id
_entity.type
_entity.pdbx_description
1 polymer ?
#
loop_
_entity_poly.entity_id
_entity_poly.type
_entity_poly.pdbx_seq_one_letter_code
_entity_poly.pdbx_strand_id
1 'polypeptide(L)' 'MAFFVEIGLLLLVLPWSTFWERNYFAYWPALRALMSNNYVRGAISGLGVLNLLAGLSELVPLFMARK' A
#
# COMPACT_ATOMS: atom_id res chain seq x y z
N MET A 1 -0.29 -14.58 5.21
CA MET A 1 1.12 -14.53 4.77
C MET A 1 1.25 -13.79 3.44
N ALA A 2 0.69 -14.31 2.33
CA ALA A 2 0.71 -13.60 1.03
C ALA A 2 -0.08 -12.27 1.03
N PHE A 3 -1.15 -12.19 1.83
CA PHE A 3 -2.04 -11.03 1.93
C PHE A 3 -1.33 -9.73 2.37
N PHE A 4 -0.35 -9.82 3.27
CA PHE A 4 0.41 -8.64 3.71
C PHE A 4 1.29 -8.08 2.60
N VAL A 5 1.88 -8.97 1.79
CA VAL A 5 2.69 -8.57 0.64
C VAL A 5 1.80 -7.96 -0.45
N GLU A 6 0.67 -8.59 -0.75
CA GLU A 6 -0.29 -8.09 -1.74
C GLU A 6 -0.85 -6.72 -1.34
N ILE A 7 -1.34 -6.57 -0.10
CA ILE A 7 -1.81 -5.28 0.41
C ILE A 7 -0.67 -4.26 0.46
N GLY A 8 0.54 -4.67 0.84
CA GLY A 8 1.71 -3.80 0.85
C GLY A 8 2.04 -3.23 -0.53
N LEU A 9 2.04 -4.08 -1.57
CA LEU A 9 2.24 -3.66 -2.96
C LEU A 9 1.12 -2.75 -3.45
N LEU A 10 -0.13 -3.10 -3.14
CA LEU A 10 -1.29 -2.28 -3.50
C LEU A 10 -1.19 -0.89 -2.88
N LEU A 11 -0.87 -0.78 -1.59
CA LEU A 11 -0.71 0.52 -0.91
C LEU A 11 0.49 1.32 -1.42
N LEU A 12 1.50 0.65 -2.01
CA LEU A 12 2.67 1.30 -2.57
C LEU A 12 2.40 1.85 -3.97
N VAL A 13 1.64 1.12 -4.80
CA VAL A 13 1.36 1.47 -6.20
C VAL A 13 0.08 2.27 -6.38
N LEU A 14 -1.00 1.93 -5.66
CA LEU A 14 -2.31 2.55 -5.81
C LEU A 14 -2.24 4.07 -5.71
N PRO A 15 -1.62 4.68 -4.66
CA PRO A 15 -1.62 6.13 -4.50
C PRO A 15 -1.06 6.87 -5.72
N TRP A 16 -0.14 6.27 -6.45
CA TRP A 16 0.54 6.87 -7.61
C TRP A 16 -0.08 6.47 -8.96
N SER A 17 -1.09 5.61 -8.93
CA SER A 17 -1.78 5.14 -10.13
C SER A 17 -2.88 6.11 -10.56
N THR A 18 -3.22 6.07 -11.85
CA THR A 18 -4.37 6.80 -12.40
C THR A 18 -5.71 6.32 -11.82
N PHE A 19 -5.76 5.10 -11.26
CA PHE A 19 -6.93 4.57 -10.55
C PHE A 19 -7.22 5.32 -9.25
N TRP A 20 -6.20 5.88 -8.58
CA TRP A 20 -6.33 6.68 -7.35
C TRP A 20 -6.84 8.11 -7.57
N GLU A 21 -6.89 8.54 -8.83
CA GLU A 21 -7.46 9.84 -9.19
C GLU A 21 -8.88 9.69 -9.75
N ARG A 22 -9.26 8.48 -10.18
CA ARG A 22 -10.53 8.17 -10.87
C ARG A 22 -11.44 7.21 -10.09
N ASN A 23 -11.17 7.01 -8.82
CA ASN A 23 -11.96 6.18 -7.91
C ASN A 23 -13.19 6.93 -7.37
N TYR A 24 -14.14 6.15 -6.86
CA TYR A 24 -15.39 6.64 -6.28
C TYR A 24 -15.20 7.75 -5.23
N PHE A 25 -14.15 7.65 -4.40
CA PHE A 25 -13.84 8.66 -3.36
C PHE A 25 -13.40 10.02 -3.91
N ALA A 26 -12.95 10.09 -5.16
CA ALA A 26 -12.63 11.36 -5.81
C ALA A 26 -13.89 12.22 -6.07
N TYR A 27 -15.09 11.63 -5.98
CA TYR A 27 -16.37 12.35 -6.06
C TYR A 27 -16.62 13.22 -4.82
N TRP A 28 -16.02 12.91 -3.67
CA TRP A 28 -16.16 13.71 -2.45
C TRP A 28 -15.06 14.77 -2.37
N PRO A 29 -15.36 16.09 -2.33
CA PRO A 29 -14.35 17.14 -2.40
C PRO A 29 -13.31 17.08 -1.27
N ALA A 30 -13.76 16.75 -0.05
CA ALA A 30 -12.88 16.65 1.12
C ALA A 30 -11.91 15.46 1.01
N LEU A 31 -12.39 14.29 0.59
CA LEU A 31 -11.53 13.13 0.37
C LEU A 31 -10.59 13.38 -0.83
N ARG A 32 -11.08 14.01 -1.90
CA ARG A 32 -10.25 14.36 -3.05
C ARG A 32 -9.08 15.26 -2.65
N ALA A 33 -9.32 16.28 -1.83
CA ALA A 33 -8.26 17.14 -1.32
C ALA A 33 -7.21 16.33 -0.54
N LEU A 34 -7.65 15.41 0.32
CA LEU A 34 -6.78 14.54 1.11
C LEU A 34 -5.99 13.56 0.21
N MET A 35 -6.64 12.93 -0.77
CA MET A 35 -6.04 11.96 -1.70
C MET A 35 -5.09 12.59 -2.70
N SER A 36 -5.34 13.85 -3.09
CA SER A 36 -4.46 14.63 -3.97
C SER A 36 -3.21 15.16 -3.28
N ASN A 37 -3.18 15.13 -1.94
CA ASN A 37 -2.04 15.61 -1.17
C ASN A 37 -0.89 14.59 -1.22
N ASN A 38 0.26 15.03 -1.72
CA ASN A 38 1.47 14.19 -1.82
C ASN A 38 1.96 13.67 -0.46
N TYR A 39 1.74 14.41 0.63
CA TYR A 39 2.08 13.93 1.99
C TYR A 39 1.23 12.72 2.39
N VAL A 40 -0.07 12.73 2.06
CA VAL A 40 -0.98 11.63 2.35
C VAL A 40 -0.64 10.42 1.48
N ARG A 41 -0.38 10.64 0.18
CA ARG A 41 0.08 9.58 -0.74
C ARG A 41 1.36 8.92 -0.20
N GLY A 42 2.32 9.73 0.25
CA GLY A 42 3.56 9.25 0.87
C GLY A 42 3.32 8.45 2.17
N ALA A 43 2.43 8.93 3.04
CA ALA A 43 2.08 8.19 4.27
C ALA A 43 1.45 6.82 3.96
N ILE A 44 0.56 6.75 2.97
CA ILE A 44 -0.08 5.51 2.54
C ILE A 44 0.94 4.54 1.94
N SER A 45 1.84 5.04 1.09
CA SER A 45 2.94 4.21 0.56
C SER A 45 3.90 3.75 1.66
N GLY A 46 4.15 4.58 2.68
CA GLY A 46 4.93 4.19 3.87
C GLY A 46 4.28 3.04 4.65
N LEU A 47 2.96 3.07 4.82
CA LEU A 47 2.20 1.93 5.38
C LEU A 47 2.32 0.68 4.50
N GLY A 48 2.34 0.85 3.17
CA GLY A 48 2.60 -0.23 2.22
C GLY A 48 3.97 -0.88 2.44
N VAL A 49 5.02 -0.08 2.62
CA VAL A 49 6.38 -0.58 2.94
C VAL A 49 6.39 -1.35 4.25
N LEU A 50 5.72 -0.85 5.30
CA LEU A 50 5.64 -1.57 6.59
C LEU A 50 4.93 -2.93 6.45
N ASN A 51 3.84 -2.98 5.68
CA ASN A 51 3.15 -4.24 5.38
C ASN A 51 4.02 -5.21 4.57
N LEU A 52 4.83 -4.71 3.63
CA LEU A 52 5.79 -5.54 2.90
C LEU A 52 6.86 -6.10 3.83
N LEU A 53 7.42 -5.29 4.72
CA LEU A 53 8.42 -5.73 5.69
C LEU A 53 7.85 -6.78 6.65
N ALA A 54 6.62 -6.59 7.13
CA ALA A 54 5.93 -7.58 7.96
C ALA A 54 5.73 -8.90 7.19
N GLY A 55 5.21 -8.84 5.97
CA GLY A 55 5.03 -10.02 5.11
C GLY A 55 6.35 -10.74 4.79
N LEU A 56 7.43 -10.00 4.55
CA LEU A 56 8.77 -10.57 4.34
C LEU A 56 9.34 -11.21 5.60
N SER A 57 9.15 -10.60 6.77
CA SER A 57 9.63 -11.13 8.05
C SER A 57 9.04 -12.50 8.38
N GLU A 58 7.81 -12.78 7.92
CA GLU A 58 7.17 -14.08 8.08
C GLU A 58 7.46 -15.06 6.94
N LEU A 59 7.74 -14.57 5.72
CA LEU A 59 8.11 -15.41 4.57
C LEU A 59 9.55 -15.92 4.67
N VAL A 60 10.50 -15.11 5.12
CA VAL A 60 11.93 -15.47 5.20
C VAL A 60 12.18 -16.72 6.05
N PRO A 61 11.61 -16.88 7.26
CA PRO A 61 11.75 -18.10 8.06
C PRO A 61 11.09 -19.31 7.40
N LEU A 62 9.94 -19.12 6.74
CA LEU A 62 9.23 -20.20 6.05
C LEU A 62 10.03 -20.76 4.86
N PHE A 63 10.74 -19.88 4.14
CA PHE A 63 11.66 -20.27 3.06
C PHE A 63 12.98 -20.85 3.60
N MET A 64 13.49 -20.37 4.75
CA MET A 64 14.70 -20.89 5.39
C MET A 64 14.48 -22.23 6.10
N ALA A 65 13.29 -22.50 6.63
CA ALA A 65 12.93 -23.78 7.25
C ALA A 65 12.84 -24.95 6.26
N ARG A 66 12.96 -24.68 4.96
CA ARG A 66 13.02 -25.70 3.88
C ARG A 66 14.44 -26.01 3.39
N LYS A 67 15.48 -25.61 4.11
CA LYS A 67 16.85 -26.14 3.90
C LYS A 67 17.19 -27.23 4.90
#